data_AF-A0A954UVI7-F1
#
_entry.id   AF-A0A954UVI7-F1
#
_cell.length_a   1.000
_cell.length_b   1.000
_cell.length_c   1.000
_cell.angle_alpha   90.00
_cell.angle_beta   90.00
_cell.angle_gamma   90.00
#
_symmetry.space_group_name_H-M   'P 1'
#
loop_
_entity.id
_entity.type
_entity.pdbx_description
1 polymer ?
#
loop_
_entity_poly.entity_id
_entity_poly.type
_entity_poly.pdbx_seq_one_letter_code
_entity_poly.pdbx_strand_id
1 'polypeptide(L)' 'MPADIIFHSGTVHTVDANNSIAEAVAVENGRISAVGSNATVRAEGGPRTRQVDLAGRSLTPGFIDAHHHFVGVGG' A
#
# COMPACT_ATOMS: atom_id res chain seq x y z
N MET A 1 -1.96 2.39 16.93
CA MET A 1 -2.99 3.45 16.88
C MET A 1 -3.85 3.19 15.66
N PRO A 2 -4.99 3.87 15.42
CA PRO A 2 -5.68 3.72 14.14
C PRO A 2 -4.76 4.10 12.97
N ALA A 3 -4.92 3.44 11.82
CA ALA A 3 -4.10 3.71 10.63
C ALA A 3 -4.27 5.17 10.14
N ASP A 4 -3.23 5.73 9.52
CA ASP A 4 -3.30 7.07 8.93
C ASP A 4 -4.04 7.04 7.59
N ILE A 5 -3.75 6.01 6.78
CA ILE A 5 -4.37 5.79 5.47
C ILE A 5 -4.63 4.31 5.24
N ILE A 6 -5.77 4.00 4.64
CA ILE A 6 -6.16 2.65 4.22
C ILE A 6 -6.51 2.70 2.73
N PHE A 7 -5.84 1.86 1.95
CA PHE A 7 -6.22 1.56 0.57
C PHE A 7 -7.02 0.26 0.57
N HIS A 8 -8.17 0.24 -0.10
CA HIS A 8 -9.05 -0.93 -0.08
C HIS A 8 -9.78 -1.12 -1.42
N SER A 9 -10.49 -2.24 -1.55
CA SER A 9 -11.25 -2.64 -2.73
C SER A 9 -10.38 -2.75 -4.00
N GLY A 10 -9.10 -3.13 -3.86
CA GLY A 10 -8.17 -3.24 -4.99
C GLY A 10 -7.56 -4.62 -5.15
N THR A 11 -6.68 -4.76 -6.14
CA THR A 11 -5.78 -5.91 -6.28
C THR A 11 -4.40 -5.49 -5.78
N VAL A 12 -4.07 -5.87 -4.55
CA VAL A 12 -2.81 -5.50 -3.90
C VAL A 12 -1.77 -6.58 -4.17
N HIS A 13 -0.74 -6.24 -4.93
CA HIS A 13 0.43 -7.08 -5.13
C HIS A 13 1.41 -6.85 -3.98
N THR A 14 1.69 -7.86 -3.15
CA THR A 14 2.60 -7.68 -2.00
C THR A 14 4.07 -7.86 -2.37
N VAL A 15 4.34 -8.70 -3.38
CA VAL A 15 5.70 -9.12 -3.76
C VAL A 15 6.46 -9.69 -2.55
N ASP A 16 5.73 -10.33 -1.63
CA ASP A 16 6.32 -11.18 -0.60
C ASP A 16 6.86 -12.49 -1.22
N ALA A 17 7.48 -13.34 -0.39
CA ALA A 17 8.04 -14.62 -0.84
C ALA A 17 7.03 -15.55 -1.52
N ASN A 18 5.73 -15.38 -1.25
CA ASN A 18 4.65 -16.19 -1.80
C ASN A 18 3.94 -15.49 -2.98
N ASN A 19 4.36 -14.28 -3.36
CA ASN A 19 3.67 -13.42 -4.33
C ASN A 19 2.18 -13.25 -4.00
N SER A 20 1.86 -13.05 -2.72
CA SER A 20 0.47 -12.95 -2.28
C SER A 20 -0.27 -11.79 -2.95
N ILE A 21 -1.57 -11.99 -3.18
CA ILE A 21 -2.51 -10.95 -3.58
C ILE A 21 -3.45 -10.69 -2.42
N ALA A 22 -3.60 -9.41 -2.06
CA ALA A 22 -4.52 -8.96 -1.02
C ALA A 22 -5.53 -7.96 -1.59
N GLU A 23 -6.46 -7.51 -0.75
CA GLU A 23 -7.51 -6.57 -1.15
C GLU A 23 -7.28 -5.16 -0.61
N ALA A 24 -6.53 -5.05 0.49
CA ALA A 24 -6.34 -3.81 1.21
C ALA A 24 -4.98 -3.73 1.95
N VAL A 25 -4.53 -2.49 2.19
CA VAL A 25 -3.31 -2.14 2.94
C VAL A 25 -3.60 -0.97 3.88
N ALA A 26 -3.18 -1.09 5.14
CA ALA A 26 -3.16 -0.01 6.11
C ALA A 26 -1.73 0.51 6.31
N VAL A 27 -1.59 1.83 6.43
CA VAL A 27 -0.32 2.49 6.72
C VAL A 27 -0.46 3.32 7.99
N GLU A 28 0.49 3.13 8.91
CA GLU A 28 0.63 3.87 10.16
C GLU A 28 2.07 4.42 10.24
N ASN A 29 2.20 5.73 10.46
CA ASN A 29 3.49 6.43 10.57
C ASN A 29 4.45 6.14 9.39
N GLY A 30 3.90 6.09 8.17
CA GLY A 30 4.66 5.82 6.95
C GLY A 30 5.13 4.36 6.78
N ARG A 31 4.65 3.44 7.62
CA ARG A 31 4.93 2.00 7.52
C ARG A 31 3.65 1.22 7.29
N ILE A 32 3.75 0.11 6.56
CA ILE A 32 2.63 -0.83 6.41
C ILE A 32 2.38 -1.47 7.78
N SER A 33 1.17 -1.27 8.32
CA SER A 33 0.75 -1.86 9.59
C SER A 33 -0.12 -3.10 9.42
N ALA A 34 -0.86 -3.21 8.31
CA ALA A 34 -1.63 -4.40 7.95
C ALA A 34 -1.79 -4.56 6.44
N VAL A 35 -1.87 -5.82 5.99
CA VAL A 35 -2.19 -6.22 4.61
C VAL A 35 -3.14 -7.41 4.69
N GLY A 36 -4.20 -7.43 3.88
CA GLY A 36 -5.17 -8.51 3.96
C GLY A 36 -6.48 -8.24 3.23
N SER A 37 -7.56 -8.82 3.74
CA SER A 37 -8.90 -8.62 3.18
C SER A 37 -9.43 -7.22 3.49
N ASN A 38 -10.42 -6.79 2.70
CA ASN A 38 -11.11 -5.53 2.94
C ASN A 38 -11.69 -5.42 4.35
N ALA A 39 -12.25 -6.52 4.86
CA ALA A 39 -12.91 -6.53 6.16
C ALA A 39 -11.91 -6.32 7.30
N THR A 40 -10.79 -7.06 7.30
CA THR A 40 -9.82 -7.00 8.39
C THR A 40 -9.05 -5.68 8.39
N VAL A 41 -8.59 -5.24 7.22
CA VAL A 41 -7.75 -4.03 7.13
C VAL A 41 -8.57 -2.75 7.37
N ARG A 42 -9.82 -2.68 6.89
CA ARG A 42 -10.66 -1.48 7.12
C ARG A 42 -11.06 -1.31 8.58
N ALA A 43 -11.06 -2.39 9.37
CA ALA A 43 -11.33 -2.34 10.80
C ALA A 43 -10.23 -1.62 11.61
N GLU A 44 -9.01 -1.50 11.05
CA GLU A 44 -7.90 -0.75 11.66
C GLU A 44 -8.06 0.79 11.54
N GLY A 45 -9.11 1.24 10.85
CA GLY A 45 -9.41 2.66 10.66
C GLY A 45 -10.12 3.30 11.86
N GLY A 46 -9.84 4.58 12.08
CA GLY A 46 -10.52 5.44 13.04
C GLY A 46 -11.05 6.72 12.40
N PRO A 47 -11.60 7.67 13.19
CA PRO A 47 -12.27 8.87 12.66
C PRO A 47 -11.39 9.79 11.81
N ARG A 48 -10.06 9.69 11.93
CA ARG A 48 -9.09 10.50 11.17
C ARG A 48 -8.40 9.72 10.05
N THR A 49 -8.68 8.43 9.91
CA THR A 49 -8.06 7.59 8.89
C THR A 49 -8.57 7.99 7.50
N ARG A 50 -7.64 8.28 6.59
CA ARG A 50 -7.98 8.49 5.19
C ARG A 50 -8.29 7.15 4.53
N GLN A 51 -9.51 6.99 4.04
CA GLN A 51 -9.91 5.82 3.24
C GLN A 51 -9.75 6.14 1.76
N VAL A 52 -9.07 5.26 1.02
CA VAL A 52 -8.88 5.34 -0.43
C VAL A 52 -9.47 4.09 -1.06
N ASP A 53 -10.63 4.25 -1.69
CA ASP A 53 -11.23 3.21 -2.51
C ASP A 53 -10.48 3.09 -3.84
N LEU A 54 -9.89 1.92 -4.07
CA LEU A 54 -9.16 1.62 -5.30
C LEU A 54 -10.09 1.24 -6.46
N ALA A 55 -11.37 0.96 -6.21
CA ALA A 55 -12.36 0.62 -7.23
C ALA A 55 -11.89 -0.48 -8.20
N GLY A 56 -11.28 -1.54 -7.66
CA GLY A 56 -10.74 -2.68 -8.40
C GLY A 56 -9.38 -2.44 -9.05
N ARG A 57 -8.76 -1.25 -8.89
CA ARG A 57 -7.43 -0.96 -9.44
C ARG A 57 -6.34 -1.71 -8.66
N SER A 58 -5.20 -1.91 -9.33
CA SER A 58 -4.03 -2.53 -8.71
C SER A 58 -3.24 -1.55 -7.85
N LEU A 59 -2.75 -2.05 -6.72
CA LEU A 59 -1.73 -1.41 -5.88
C LEU A 59 -0.47 -2.29 -5.93
N THR A 60 0.67 -1.68 -6.19
CA THR A 60 1.98 -2.37 -6.22
C THR A 60 2.92 -1.72 -5.22
N PRO A 61 4.00 -2.41 -4.81
CA PRO A 61 5.10 -1.74 -4.13
C PRO A 61 5.69 -0.67 -5.04
N GLY A 62 6.28 0.37 -4.43
CA GLY A 62 7.11 1.30 -5.18
C GLY A 62 8.29 0.58 -5.82
N PHE A 63 8.67 0.98 -7.03
CA PHE A 63 9.83 0.40 -7.71
C PHE A 63 11.12 0.82 -7.02
N ILE A 64 12.04 -0.14 -6.84
CA ILE A 64 13.38 0.10 -6.32
C ILE A 64 14.36 -0.08 -7.48
N ASP A 65 14.95 1.01 -7.95
CA ASP A 65 16.03 0.98 -8.93
C ASP A 65 17.36 0.77 -8.19
N ALA A 66 17.90 -0.45 -8.29
CA ALA A 66 19.13 -0.83 -7.61
C ALA A 66 20.40 -0.45 -8.40
N HIS A 67 20.27 -0.09 -9.67
CA HIS A 67 21.41 0.19 -10.53
C HIS A 67 21.03 1.24 -11.57
N HIS A 68 21.09 2.50 -11.15
CA HIS A 68 20.96 3.66 -12.02
C HIS A 68 22.27 4.45 -12.05
N HIS A 69 22.75 4.77 -13.25
CA HIS A 69 23.77 5.81 -13.44
C HIS A 69 23.04 7.10 -13.79
N PHE A 70 22.89 8.02 -12.83
CA PHE A 70 22.20 9.30 -13.04
C PHE A 70 23.07 10.18 -13.95
N VAL A 71 22.95 10.02 -15.27
CA VAL A 71 23.62 10.88 -16.25
C VAL A 71 22.63 11.95 -16.71
N GLY A 72 22.62 13.09 -16.00
CA GLY A 72 22.01 14.34 -16.48
C GLY A 72 20.73 14.80 -15.79
N VAL A 73 20.86 15.44 -14.62
CA VAL A 73 20.04 16.61 -14.27
C VAL A 73 21.02 17.76 -14.04
N GLY A 74 21.43 18.40 -15.13
CA GLY A 74 22.42 19.46 -15.14
C GLY A 74 22.57 20.01 -16.55
N GLY A 75 21.80 21.05 -16.85
CA GLY A 75 21.74 21.76 -18.12
C GLY A 75 20.46 22.58 -18.20
#